data_AF-A0A2V9K448-F1
#
_entry.id   AF-A0A2V9K448-F1
#
_cell.length_a   1.000
_cell.length_b   1.000
_cell.length_c   1.000
_cell.angle_alpha   90.00
_cell.angle_beta   90.00
_cell.angle_gamma   90.00
#
_symmetry.space_group_name_H-M   'P 1'
#
loop_
_entity.id
_entity.type
_entity.pdbx_description
1 polymer ?
#
loop_
_entity_poly.entity_id
_entity_poly.type
_entity_poly.pdbx_seq_one_letter_code
_entity_poly.pdbx_strand_id
1 'polypeptide(L)'
;TVDKDNTTIVEGSGKSAEIEGRVKQIRNQIEETTSDYDREKLQERLAKRVGGVAQIKVGAATETEMKEKKARVEDAMHATKAAVEEGIVPGGGVALVRCIPPLEKLKAESDEQIGINIVKRALEEPLRLIAQNAGWEGAVVSEKVRTNNNTNFGFNAQAETFGDLVEAGVIDPTMVTRTALQNASSIASLMLTTEALITEIPMGGGMY
;
A
#
# COMPACT_ATOMS: atom_id res chain seq x y z
N THR A 1 -17.38 -13.79 5.08
CA THR A 1 -17.23 -12.57 4.27
C THR A 1 -16.82 -12.95 2.87
N VAL A 2 -17.39 -12.31 1.85
CA VAL A 2 -17.01 -12.51 0.44
C VAL A 2 -16.58 -11.14 -0.09
N ASP A 3 -15.39 -11.07 -0.68
CA ASP A 3 -14.91 -9.91 -1.44
C ASP A 3 -14.69 -10.31 -2.91
N LYS A 4 -14.16 -9.39 -3.72
CA LYS A 4 -14.00 -9.59 -5.18
C LYS A 4 -13.19 -10.85 -5.52
N ASP A 5 -12.17 -11.15 -4.73
CA ASP A 5 -11.16 -12.16 -5.05
C ASP A 5 -11.12 -13.30 -4.01
N ASN A 6 -11.72 -13.11 -2.82
CA ASN A 6 -11.62 -14.03 -1.69
C ASN A 6 -12.97 -14.32 -1.01
N THR A 7 -13.06 -15.51 -0.43
CA THR A 7 -14.15 -15.92 0.46
C THR A 7 -13.58 -16.38 1.80
N THR A 8 -13.98 -15.73 2.88
CA THR A 8 -13.61 -16.06 4.25
C THR A 8 -14.79 -16.70 4.98
N ILE A 9 -14.60 -17.90 5.50
CA ILE A 9 -15.56 -18.61 6.35
C ILE A 9 -15.07 -18.50 7.80
N VAL A 10 -15.93 -17.98 8.68
CA VAL A 10 -15.67 -17.86 10.12
C VAL A 10 -16.69 -18.74 10.84
N GLU A 11 -16.30 -19.41 11.93
CA GLU A 11 -17.15 -20.32 12.71
C GLU A 11 -17.72 -21.52 11.91
N GLY A 12 -16.86 -22.26 11.22
CA GLY A 12 -17.27 -23.49 10.53
C GLY A 12 -17.68 -24.61 11.48
N SER A 13 -18.72 -25.39 11.12
CA SER A 13 -19.29 -26.47 11.94
C SER A 13 -18.50 -27.80 11.97
N GLY A 14 -17.22 -27.78 11.57
CA GLY A 14 -16.38 -28.98 11.52
C GLY A 14 -15.91 -29.41 12.92
N LYS A 15 -15.87 -30.73 13.18
CA LYS A 15 -15.33 -31.24 14.45
C LYS A 15 -13.82 -31.08 14.50
N SER A 16 -13.28 -30.63 15.63
CA SER A 16 -11.84 -30.37 15.81
C SER A 16 -10.98 -31.62 15.50
N ALA A 17 -11.44 -32.80 15.93
CA ALA A 17 -10.77 -34.07 15.64
C ALA A 17 -10.68 -34.40 14.13
N GLU A 18 -11.71 -34.06 13.35
CA GLU A 18 -11.71 -34.27 11.89
C GLU A 18 -10.75 -33.29 11.19
N ILE A 19 -10.64 -32.06 11.70
CA ILE A 19 -9.70 -31.05 11.21
C ILE A 19 -8.25 -31.49 11.49
N GLU A 20 -7.96 -31.93 12.71
CA GLU A 20 -6.64 -32.45 13.09
C GLU A 20 -6.26 -33.70 12.28
N GLY A 21 -7.20 -34.62 12.08
CA GLY A 21 -7.02 -35.77 11.20
C GLY A 21 -6.62 -35.34 9.78
N ARG A 22 -7.28 -34.31 9.24
CA ARG A 22 -6.95 -33.79 7.91
C ARG A 22 -5.60 -33.06 7.86
N VAL A 23 -5.24 -32.32 8.91
CA VAL A 23 -3.92 -31.69 9.06
C VAL A 23 -2.82 -32.74 9.04
N LYS A 24 -2.99 -33.84 9.78
CA LYS A 24 -2.04 -34.95 9.82
C LYS A 24 -1.90 -35.64 8.47
N GLN A 25 -3.02 -35.88 7.79
CA GLN A 25 -3.01 -36.44 6.43
C GLN A 25 -2.23 -35.57 5.44
N ILE A 26 -2.43 -34.24 5.47
CA ILE A 26 -1.72 -33.31 4.57
C ILE A 26 -0.22 -33.28 4.88
N ARG A 27 0.18 -33.33 6.15
CA ARG A 27 1.60 -33.41 6.54
C ARG A 27 2.29 -34.65 5.94
N ASN A 28 1.65 -35.82 6.05
CA ASN A 28 2.19 -37.04 5.45
C ASN A 28 2.29 -36.92 3.91
N GLN A 29 1.28 -36.32 3.26
CA GLN A 29 1.30 -36.11 1.80
C GLN A 29 2.44 -35.16 1.34
N ILE A 30 2.83 -34.20 2.17
CA ILE A 30 3.96 -33.29 1.91
C ILE A 30 5.29 -34.05 1.98
N GLU A 31 5.41 -35.01 2.89
CA GLU A 31 6.62 -35.83 3.07
C GLU A 31 6.77 -36.88 1.95
N GLU A 32 5.65 -37.45 1.50
CA GLU A 32 5.63 -38.49 0.46
C GLU A 32 5.75 -37.93 -0.97
N THR A 33 5.39 -36.66 -1.19
CA THR A 33 5.40 -36.09 -2.54
C THR A 33 6.83 -35.76 -3.02
N THR A 34 7.12 -36.24 -4.23
CA THR A 34 8.36 -35.94 -4.96
C THR A 34 8.21 -34.74 -5.90
N SER A 35 6.99 -34.24 -6.07
CA SER A 35 6.66 -33.07 -6.90
C SER A 35 6.76 -31.80 -6.06
N ASP A 36 7.64 -30.88 -6.47
CA ASP A 36 7.83 -29.59 -5.78
C ASP A 36 6.58 -28.72 -5.87
N TYR A 37 5.87 -28.76 -7.00
CA TYR A 37 4.59 -28.08 -7.19
C TYR A 37 3.53 -28.59 -6.19
N ASP A 38 3.40 -29.90 -6.03
CA ASP A 38 2.43 -30.48 -5.09
C ASP A 38 2.80 -30.17 -3.64
N ARG A 39 4.10 -30.17 -3.33
CA ARG A 39 4.61 -29.80 -2.01
C ARG A 39 4.18 -28.38 -1.65
N GLU A 40 4.38 -27.42 -2.54
CA GLU A 40 3.99 -26.02 -2.36
C GLU A 40 2.47 -25.88 -2.13
N LYS A 41 1.64 -26.51 -2.98
CA LYS A 41 0.18 -26.43 -2.85
C LYS A 41 -0.36 -27.11 -1.60
N LEU A 42 0.25 -28.22 -1.17
CA LEU A 42 -0.11 -28.86 0.08
C LEU A 42 0.30 -28.01 1.30
N GLN A 43 1.44 -27.33 1.24
CA GLN A 43 1.87 -26.38 2.28
C GLN A 43 0.93 -25.17 2.38
N GLU A 44 0.52 -24.56 1.27
CA GLU A 44 -0.50 -23.50 1.26
C GLU A 44 -1.80 -23.95 1.92
N ARG A 45 -2.26 -25.16 1.56
CA ARG A 45 -3.49 -25.74 2.11
C ARG A 45 -3.37 -26.06 3.60
N LEU A 46 -2.21 -26.53 4.04
CA LEU A 46 -1.92 -26.79 5.45
C LEU A 46 -1.94 -25.49 6.25
N ALA A 47 -1.28 -24.43 5.75
CA ALA A 47 -1.24 -23.13 6.37
C ALA A 47 -2.65 -22.55 6.58
N LYS A 48 -3.53 -22.63 5.57
CA LYS A 48 -4.93 -22.19 5.67
C LYS A 48 -5.76 -22.96 6.72
N ARG A 49 -5.35 -24.19 7.10
CA ARG A 49 -6.05 -25.02 8.10
C ARG A 49 -5.51 -24.85 9.51
N VAL A 50 -4.20 -24.67 9.64
CA VAL A 50 -3.54 -24.49 10.94
C VAL A 50 -3.65 -23.04 11.42
N GLY A 51 -3.60 -22.06 10.50
CA GLY A 51 -3.62 -20.63 10.82
C GLY A 51 -4.96 -20.11 11.36
N GLY A 52 -6.06 -20.84 11.12
CA GLY A 52 -7.39 -20.45 11.57
C GLY A 52 -7.83 -19.06 11.06
N VAL A 53 -8.79 -18.44 11.75
CA VAL A 53 -9.24 -17.07 11.49
C VAL A 53 -9.33 -16.33 12.82
N ALA A 54 -8.56 -15.25 12.98
CA ALA A 54 -8.65 -14.36 14.13
C ALA A 54 -9.73 -13.28 13.90
N GLN A 55 -10.54 -12.99 14.91
CA GLN A 55 -11.57 -11.95 14.85
C GLN A 55 -11.22 -10.81 15.82
N ILE A 56 -11.15 -9.58 15.29
CA ILE A 56 -10.95 -8.37 16.07
C ILE A 56 -12.30 -7.67 16.24
N LYS A 57 -12.75 -7.52 17.50
CA LYS A 57 -14.01 -6.83 17.83
C LYS A 57 -13.69 -5.39 18.22
N VAL A 58 -14.15 -4.43 17.43
CA VAL A 58 -13.95 -2.99 17.67
C VAL A 58 -15.19 -2.41 18.35
N GLY A 59 -15.00 -1.83 19.54
CA GLY A 59 -16.06 -1.14 20.29
C GLY A 59 -15.78 0.36 20.46
N ALA A 60 -16.87 1.14 20.56
CA ALA A 60 -16.86 2.57 20.86
C ALA A 60 -18.16 2.98 21.60
N ALA A 61 -18.22 4.20 22.14
CA ALA A 61 -19.35 4.69 22.92
C ALA A 61 -20.57 5.07 22.03
N THR A 62 -20.31 5.53 20.81
CA THR A 62 -21.35 5.86 19.82
C THR A 62 -21.17 5.09 18.50
N GLU A 63 -22.23 5.00 17.70
CA GLU A 63 -22.18 4.33 16.39
C GLU A 63 -21.21 5.02 15.43
N THR A 64 -21.18 6.36 15.43
CA THR A 64 -20.28 7.15 14.57
C THR A 64 -18.81 6.88 14.91
N GLU A 65 -18.46 6.89 16.20
CA GLU A 65 -17.11 6.54 16.65
C GLU A 65 -16.77 5.08 16.36
N MET A 66 -17.74 4.17 16.46
CA MET A 66 -17.52 2.76 16.14
C MET A 66 -17.15 2.60 14.67
N LYS A 67 -17.85 3.29 13.76
CA LYS A 67 -17.55 3.27 12.31
C LYS A 67 -16.18 3.86 12.00
N GLU A 68 -15.83 4.99 12.61
CA GLU A 68 -14.52 5.62 12.44
C GLU A 68 -13.39 4.71 12.94
N LYS A 69 -13.52 4.21 14.18
CA LYS A 69 -12.50 3.34 14.78
C LYS A 69 -12.37 2.03 14.03
N LYS A 70 -13.48 1.47 13.54
CA LYS A 70 -13.47 0.27 12.70
C LYS A 70 -12.68 0.52 11.41
N ALA A 71 -12.97 1.61 10.70
CA ALA A 71 -12.24 1.96 9.47
C ALA A 71 -10.74 2.13 9.74
N ARG A 72 -10.37 2.78 10.85
CA ARG A 72 -8.97 2.95 11.26
C ARG A 72 -8.27 1.62 11.57
N VAL A 73 -8.96 0.70 12.23
CA VAL A 73 -8.43 -0.64 12.54
C VAL A 73 -8.29 -1.50 11.28
N GLU A 74 -9.25 -1.42 10.36
CA GLU A 74 -9.19 -2.11 9.06
C GLU A 74 -7.99 -1.61 8.25
N ASP A 75 -7.81 -0.29 8.15
CA ASP A 75 -6.65 0.31 7.46
C ASP A 75 -5.32 -0.11 8.10
N ALA A 76 -5.20 -0.04 9.43
CA ALA A 76 -4.00 -0.49 10.14
C ALA A 76 -3.69 -1.98 9.91
N MET A 77 -4.71 -2.83 9.87
CA MET A 77 -4.56 -4.26 9.57
C MET A 77 -4.03 -4.49 8.14
N HIS A 78 -4.56 -3.76 7.16
CA HIS A 78 -4.09 -3.85 5.78
C HIS A 78 -2.66 -3.32 5.62
N ALA A 79 -2.34 -2.18 6.24
CA ALA A 79 -1.01 -1.59 6.22
C ALA A 79 0.05 -2.52 6.83
N THR A 80 -0.23 -3.10 8.00
CA THR A 80 0.69 -4.04 8.66
C THR A 80 0.88 -5.33 7.85
N LYS A 81 -0.18 -5.85 7.23
CA LYS A 81 -0.07 -7.01 6.33
C LYS A 81 0.82 -6.69 5.12
N ALA A 82 0.59 -5.55 4.47
CA ALA A 82 1.40 -5.09 3.34
C ALA A 82 2.88 -4.86 3.73
N ALA A 83 3.13 -4.34 4.93
CA ALA A 83 4.47 -4.14 5.47
C ALA A 83 5.20 -5.46 5.74
N VAL A 84 4.48 -6.50 6.18
CA VAL A 84 5.06 -7.84 6.37
C VAL A 84 5.44 -8.49 5.03
N GLU A 85 4.67 -8.22 3.97
CA GLU A 85 4.87 -8.82 2.65
C GLU A 85 6.03 -8.20 1.86
N GLU A 86 6.12 -6.86 1.79
CA GLU A 86 7.14 -6.14 0.99
C GLU A 86 8.08 -5.24 1.81
N GLY A 87 8.00 -5.29 3.14
CA GLY A 87 8.79 -4.44 4.03
C GLY A 87 8.26 -3.01 4.15
N ILE A 88 9.09 -2.16 4.73
CA ILE A 88 8.78 -0.76 5.05
C ILE A 88 9.80 0.19 4.45
N VAL A 89 9.38 1.43 4.22
CA VAL A 89 10.20 2.55 3.76
C VAL A 89 9.93 3.79 4.62
N PRO A 90 10.85 4.79 4.65
CA PRO A 90 10.56 6.06 5.31
C PRO A 90 9.34 6.72 4.67
N GLY A 91 8.34 7.04 5.49
CA GLY A 91 7.06 7.53 5.04
C GLY A 91 7.06 9.01 4.69
N GLY A 92 5.88 9.62 4.68
CA GLY A 92 5.72 11.08 4.50
C GLY A 92 6.17 11.58 3.14
N GLY A 93 6.17 10.72 2.11
CA GLY A 93 6.63 11.04 0.76
C GLY A 93 8.16 11.03 0.59
N VAL A 94 8.94 10.75 1.64
CA VAL A 94 10.41 10.70 1.55
C VAL A 94 10.87 9.59 0.62
N ALA A 95 10.27 8.40 0.70
CA ALA A 95 10.58 7.29 -0.19
C ALA A 95 10.50 7.68 -1.68
N LEU A 96 9.52 8.51 -2.07
CA LEU A 96 9.36 8.97 -3.45
C LEU A 96 10.46 9.96 -3.86
N VAL A 97 10.81 10.90 -2.98
CA VAL A 97 11.91 11.85 -3.20
C VAL A 97 13.25 11.12 -3.35
N ARG A 98 13.46 10.04 -2.61
CA ARG A 98 14.68 9.20 -2.71
C ARG A 98 14.81 8.47 -4.05
N CYS A 99 13.74 8.36 -4.82
CA CYS A 99 13.77 7.79 -6.18
C CYS A 99 14.25 8.79 -7.24
N ILE A 100 14.38 10.08 -6.92
CA ILE A 100 14.77 11.13 -7.89
C ILE A 100 16.23 11.02 -8.35
N PRO A 101 17.24 10.84 -7.47
CA PRO A 101 18.63 10.79 -7.92
C PRO A 101 18.94 9.65 -8.93
N PRO A 102 18.36 8.44 -8.80
CA PRO A 102 18.44 7.43 -9.86
C PRO A 102 17.87 7.91 -11.21
N LEU A 103 16.76 8.65 -11.21
CA LEU A 103 16.14 9.18 -12.43
C LEU A 103 16.98 10.28 -13.09
N GLU A 104 17.77 11.04 -12.34
CA GLU A 104 18.69 12.04 -12.90
C GLU A 104 19.82 11.42 -13.72
N LYS A 105 20.16 10.16 -13.43
CA LYS A 105 21.18 9.41 -14.17
C LYS A 105 20.65 8.83 -15.48
N LEU A 106 19.32 8.73 -15.62
CA LEU A 106 18.68 8.28 -16.86
C LEU A 106 18.71 9.40 -17.88
N LYS A 107 19.34 9.13 -19.03
CA LYS A 107 19.34 10.00 -20.21
C LYS A 107 18.54 9.31 -21.30
N ALA A 108 17.59 10.05 -21.87
CA ALA A 108 16.78 9.59 -22.98
C ALA A 108 16.71 10.67 -24.08
N GLU A 109 16.18 10.32 -25.24
CA GLU A 109 16.09 11.23 -26.38
C GLU A 109 14.72 11.96 -26.41
N SER A 110 14.73 13.23 -26.83
CA SER A 110 13.55 14.08 -27.05
C SER A 110 12.43 13.91 -26.00
N ASP A 111 11.37 13.21 -26.36
CA ASP A 111 10.10 13.18 -25.64
C ASP A 111 10.19 12.31 -24.38
N GLU A 112 11.00 11.26 -24.42
CA GLU A 112 11.27 10.41 -23.26
C GLU A 112 11.95 11.22 -22.14
N GLN A 113 12.84 12.15 -22.50
CA GLN A 113 13.49 13.03 -21.53
C GLN A 113 12.50 13.98 -20.86
N ILE A 114 11.48 14.45 -21.58
CA ILE A 114 10.38 15.25 -21.04
C ILE A 114 9.59 14.40 -20.04
N GLY A 115 9.25 13.16 -20.40
CA GLY A 115 8.58 12.21 -19.51
C GLY A 115 9.35 11.98 -18.19
N ILE A 116 10.66 11.76 -18.27
CA ILE A 116 11.53 11.62 -17.08
C ILE A 116 11.45 12.88 -16.20
N ASN A 117 11.47 14.08 -16.80
CA ASN A 117 11.37 15.33 -16.05
C ASN A 117 10.01 15.51 -15.36
N ILE A 118 8.92 15.09 -16.01
CA ILE A 118 7.57 15.10 -15.41
C ILE A 118 7.53 14.18 -14.19
N VAL A 119 8.02 12.95 -14.32
CA VAL A 119 8.04 11.98 -13.20
C VAL A 119 8.87 12.50 -12.03
N LYS A 120 10.08 13.03 -12.29
CA LYS A 120 10.92 13.62 -11.22
C LYS A 120 10.19 14.68 -10.43
N ARG A 121 9.51 15.60 -11.13
CA ARG A 121 8.73 16.67 -10.47
C ARG A 121 7.55 16.09 -9.67
N ALA A 122 6.82 15.13 -10.25
CA ALA A 122 5.66 14.51 -9.59
C ALA A 122 6.03 13.78 -8.29
N LEU A 123 7.22 13.17 -8.21
CA LEU A 123 7.68 12.44 -7.02
C LEU A 123 7.91 13.36 -5.80
N GLU A 124 8.16 14.65 -5.99
CA GLU A 124 8.33 15.61 -4.89
C GLU A 124 7.00 16.12 -4.33
N GLU A 125 5.93 16.09 -5.14
CA GLU A 125 4.65 16.73 -4.80
C GLU A 125 3.99 16.16 -3.52
N PRO A 126 3.98 14.83 -3.24
CA PRO A 126 3.39 14.31 -2.01
C PRO A 126 4.02 14.89 -0.75
N LEU A 127 5.37 14.96 -0.68
CA LEU A 127 6.07 15.56 0.46
C LEU A 127 5.77 17.07 0.56
N ARG A 128 5.74 17.78 -0.57
CA ARG A 128 5.46 19.22 -0.61
C ARG A 128 4.06 19.53 -0.12
N LEU A 129 3.06 18.75 -0.54
CA LEU A 129 1.66 18.90 -0.10
C LEU A 129 1.51 18.60 1.40
N ILE A 130 2.16 17.54 1.90
CA ILE A 130 2.16 17.23 3.35
C ILE A 130 2.75 18.40 4.15
N ALA A 131 3.90 18.92 3.73
CA ALA A 131 4.55 20.06 4.39
C ALA A 131 3.68 21.33 4.32
N GLN A 132 3.08 21.62 3.17
CA GLN A 132 2.18 22.78 3.00
C GLN A 132 0.94 22.68 3.88
N ASN A 133 0.33 21.50 3.98
CA ASN A 133 -0.81 21.27 4.86
C ASN A 133 -0.44 21.42 6.35
N ALA A 134 0.84 21.19 6.70
CA ALA A 134 1.39 21.48 8.02
C ALA A 134 1.79 22.95 8.22
N GLY A 135 1.58 23.83 7.23
CA GLY A 135 1.91 25.26 7.31
C GLY A 135 3.37 25.60 6.96
N TRP A 136 4.13 24.66 6.43
CA TRP A 136 5.53 24.85 6.02
C TRP A 136 5.67 25.08 4.52
N GLU A 137 6.73 25.79 4.11
CA GLU A 137 7.03 25.98 2.69
C GLU A 137 7.52 24.67 2.06
N GLY A 138 6.64 23.99 1.32
CA GLY A 138 6.88 22.65 0.80
C GLY A 138 8.14 22.53 -0.04
N ALA A 139 8.47 23.54 -0.85
CA ALA A 139 9.69 23.53 -1.67
C ALA A 139 10.98 23.54 -0.83
N VAL A 140 10.98 24.26 0.30
CA VAL A 140 12.12 24.31 1.22
C VAL A 140 12.27 22.97 1.95
N VAL A 141 11.16 22.38 2.37
CA VAL A 141 11.16 21.07 3.03
C VAL A 141 11.65 19.99 2.08
N SER A 142 11.12 19.94 0.85
CA SER A 142 11.51 18.93 -0.15
C SER A 142 12.98 19.04 -0.53
N GLU A 143 13.51 20.25 -0.72
CA GLU A 143 14.92 20.46 -1.04
C GLU A 143 15.83 20.04 0.12
N LYS A 144 15.47 20.37 1.36
CA LYS A 144 16.23 19.97 2.55
C LYS A 144 16.24 18.45 2.74
N VAL A 145 15.14 17.77 2.44
CA VAL A 145 15.09 16.31 2.45
C VAL A 145 15.95 15.74 1.34
N ARG A 146 15.82 16.24 0.10
CA ARG A 146 16.52 15.75 -1.09
C ARG A 146 18.04 15.90 -1.00
N THR A 147 18.54 17.00 -0.46
CA THR A 147 19.97 17.29 -0.32
C THR A 147 20.67 16.51 0.79
N ASN A 148 19.92 15.84 1.67
CA ASN A 148 20.49 15.04 2.74
C ASN A 148 20.85 13.62 2.25
N ASN A 149 22.03 13.14 2.64
CA ASN A 149 22.55 11.82 2.25
C ASN A 149 21.95 10.66 3.08
N ASN A 150 21.36 10.93 4.24
CA ASN A 150 20.69 9.88 5.01
C ASN A 150 19.37 9.53 4.33
N THR A 151 19.22 8.26 3.93
CA THR A 151 18.03 7.73 3.25
C THR A 151 16.75 7.93 4.05
N ASN A 152 16.84 7.82 5.38
CA ASN A 152 15.71 7.91 6.29
C ASN A 152 15.44 9.35 6.76
N PHE A 153 16.33 10.29 6.45
CA PHE A 153 16.14 11.68 6.85
C PHE A 153 14.93 12.27 6.14
N GLY A 154 14.00 12.82 6.90
CA GLY A 154 12.75 13.36 6.41
C GLY A 154 12.20 14.47 7.29
N PHE A 155 11.00 14.90 6.97
CA PHE A 155 10.24 15.86 7.76
C PHE A 155 9.03 15.17 8.38
N ASN A 156 9.01 15.07 9.71
CA ASN A 156 7.85 14.59 10.44
C ASN A 156 6.87 15.76 10.60
N ALA A 157 5.82 15.80 9.77
CA ALA A 157 4.84 16.87 9.79
C ALA A 157 3.97 16.90 11.07
N GLN A 158 3.86 15.78 11.80
CA GLN A 158 3.11 15.74 13.05
C GLN A 158 3.89 16.40 14.20
N ALA A 159 5.21 16.21 14.23
CA ALA A 159 6.11 16.81 15.22
C ALA A 159 6.74 18.14 14.74
N GLU A 160 6.58 18.46 13.47
CA GLU A 160 7.20 19.59 12.77
C GLU A 160 8.74 19.63 12.87
N THR A 161 9.36 18.44 12.88
CA THR A 161 10.83 18.30 13.02
C THR A 161 11.44 17.47 11.89
N PHE A 162 12.69 17.79 11.56
CA PHE A 162 13.51 16.95 10.68
C PHE A 162 14.27 15.90 11.49
N GLY A 163 14.40 14.70 10.95
CA GLY A 163 15.10 13.59 11.61
C GLY A 163 15.00 12.29 10.83
N ASP A 164 15.46 11.20 11.43
CA ASP A 164 15.25 9.85 10.91
C ASP A 164 13.79 9.44 11.11
N LEU A 165 13.06 9.28 10.00
CA LEU A 165 11.63 8.96 10.06
C LEU A 165 11.35 7.53 10.50
N VAL A 166 12.28 6.60 10.27
CA VAL A 166 12.12 5.21 10.72
C VAL A 166 12.24 5.16 12.23
N GLU A 167 13.22 5.84 12.81
CA GLU A 167 13.36 5.97 14.26
C GLU A 167 12.18 6.73 14.89
N ALA A 168 11.65 7.74 14.20
CA ALA A 168 10.46 8.48 14.62
C ALA A 168 9.13 7.72 14.44
N GLY A 169 9.15 6.51 13.85
CA GLY A 169 7.96 5.70 13.61
C GLY A 169 7.07 6.17 12.45
N VAL A 170 7.55 7.08 11.61
CA VAL A 170 6.86 7.56 10.40
C VAL A 170 7.29 6.70 9.22
N ILE A 171 6.63 5.56 9.07
CA ILE A 171 6.94 4.53 8.08
C ILE A 171 5.74 4.23 7.21
N ASP A 172 6.00 3.94 5.93
CA ASP A 172 4.97 3.50 4.98
C ASP A 172 5.29 2.07 4.50
N PRO A 173 4.29 1.20 4.28
CA PRO A 173 4.51 -0.07 3.62
C PRO A 173 5.05 0.14 2.19
N THR A 174 6.12 -0.59 1.82
CA THR A 174 6.72 -0.50 0.47
C THR A 174 5.69 -0.76 -0.61
N MET A 175 4.86 -1.80 -0.41
CA MET A 175 3.82 -2.21 -1.34
C MET A 175 2.84 -1.07 -1.66
N VAL A 176 2.41 -0.31 -0.65
CA VAL A 176 1.44 0.78 -0.83
C VAL A 176 2.06 1.90 -1.65
N THR A 177 3.27 2.34 -1.29
CA THR A 177 3.99 3.41 -2.02
C THR A 177 4.25 3.02 -3.48
N ARG A 178 4.73 1.80 -3.71
CA ARG A 178 5.01 1.27 -5.07
C ARG A 178 3.73 1.15 -5.90
N THR A 179 2.68 0.56 -5.34
CA THR A 179 1.41 0.32 -6.04
C THR A 179 0.71 1.64 -6.38
N ALA A 180 0.73 2.62 -5.45
CA ALA A 180 0.21 3.94 -5.70
C ALA A 180 0.92 4.63 -6.87
N LEU A 181 2.25 4.61 -6.91
CA LEU A 181 3.04 5.20 -7.99
C LEU A 181 2.77 4.52 -9.34
N GLN A 182 2.72 3.19 -9.37
CA GLN A 182 2.46 2.42 -10.59
C GLN A 182 1.05 2.67 -11.15
N ASN A 183 0.03 2.64 -10.29
CA ASN A 183 -1.35 2.89 -10.69
C ASN A 183 -1.54 4.34 -11.17
N ALA A 184 -0.97 5.31 -10.45
CA ALA A 184 -1.01 6.72 -10.87
C ALA A 184 -0.34 6.93 -12.23
N SER A 185 0.82 6.31 -12.44
CA SER A 185 1.55 6.40 -13.72
C SER A 185 0.76 5.76 -14.87
N SER A 186 0.12 4.60 -14.62
CA SER A 186 -0.71 3.91 -15.61
C SER A 186 -1.91 4.75 -16.05
N ILE A 187 -2.63 5.36 -15.10
CA ILE A 187 -3.77 6.22 -15.40
C ILE A 187 -3.29 7.49 -16.10
N ALA A 188 -2.22 8.13 -15.61
CA ALA A 188 -1.66 9.33 -16.21
C ALA A 188 -1.23 9.11 -17.66
N SER A 189 -0.56 7.98 -17.97
CA SER A 189 -0.19 7.65 -19.34
C SER A 189 -1.40 7.53 -20.26
N LEU A 190 -2.46 6.86 -19.80
CA LEU A 190 -3.69 6.70 -20.58
C LEU A 190 -4.37 8.05 -20.84
N MET A 191 -4.47 8.89 -19.80
CA MET A 191 -5.09 10.21 -19.91
C MET A 191 -4.32 11.13 -20.86
N LEU A 192 -2.99 11.15 -20.79
CA LEU A 192 -2.15 11.99 -21.64
C LEU A 192 -2.20 11.59 -23.12
N THR A 193 -2.46 10.31 -23.43
CA THR A 193 -2.59 9.81 -24.80
C THR A 193 -4.03 9.80 -25.31
N THR A 194 -5.00 10.26 -24.52
CA THR A 194 -6.41 10.28 -24.92
C THR A 194 -6.71 11.56 -25.71
N GLU A 195 -7.00 11.42 -27.00
CA GLU A 195 -7.29 12.57 -27.88
C GLU A 195 -8.76 13.01 -27.86
N ALA A 196 -9.69 12.09 -27.59
CA ALA A 196 -11.12 12.36 -27.64
C ALA A 196 -11.87 11.62 -26.53
N LEU A 197 -12.93 12.26 -26.02
CA LEU A 197 -13.89 11.70 -25.06
C LEU A 197 -15.30 11.82 -25.63
N ILE A 198 -16.06 10.73 -25.58
CA ILE A 198 -17.48 10.71 -25.96
C ILE A 198 -18.29 10.63 -24.67
N THR A 199 -19.21 11.56 -24.51
CA THR A 199 -20.10 11.61 -23.33
C THR A 199 -21.55 11.62 -23.80
N GLU A 200 -22.45 11.05 -23.00
CA GLU A 200 -23.88 11.24 -23.20
C GLU A 200 -24.23 12.72 -22.96
N ILE A 201 -25.14 13.26 -23.76
CA ILE A 201 -25.64 14.61 -23.55
C ILE A 201 -26.34 14.65 -22.18
N PRO A 202 -25.95 15.56 -21.27
CA PRO A 202 -26.66 15.70 -20.01
C PRO A 202 -28.12 15.99 -20.30
N MET A 203 -29.02 15.09 -19.91
CA MET A 203 -30.46 15.38 -19.94
C MET A 203 -30.67 16.55 -18.98
N GLY A 204 -31.04 17.72 -19.52
CA GLY A 204 -31.19 18.96 -18.75
C GLY A 204 -32.00 18.74 -17.48
N GLY A 205 -31.57 19.38 -16.39
CA GLY A 205 -32.16 19.24 -15.08
C GLY A 205 -33.68 19.29 -15.11
N GLY A 206 -34.31 18.23 -14.60
CA GLY A 206 -35.60 18.40 -13.97
C GLY A 206 -35.42 19.45 -12.87
N MET A 207 -36.03 20.61 -13.05
CA MET A 207 -36.64 21.27 -11.90
C MET A 207 -37.62 20.24 -11.33
N TYR A 208 -37.20 19.52 -10.29
CA TYR A 208 -37.90 19.04 -9.10
C TYR A 208 -37.00 18.05 -8.36
#